data_AF-A0A9N8HY55-F1
#
_entry.id   AF-A0A9N8HY55-F1
#
_cell.length_a   1.000
_cell.length_b   1.000
_cell.length_c   1.000
_cell.angle_alpha   90.00
_cell.angle_beta   90.00
_cell.angle_gamma   90.00
#
_symmetry.space_group_name_H-M   'P 1'
#
loop_
_entity.id
_entity.type
_entity.pdbx_description
1 polymer ?
#
loop_
_entity_poly.entity_id
_entity_poly.type
_entity_poly.pdbx_seq_one_letter_code
_entity_poly.pdbx_strand_id
1 'polypeptide(L)'
;MTLLLRYNEFCEILECHPLAKLVEDDVSQGFTSSTVRDNPFLCRIHQALVKAHAEDLLSHWTDKARKAFLARNMPALPIENFSLYGSTLIGNQILIDPRCFVDHFNALASVTQSIHMNVQRQQHMLNDMRNAIQNESRIMSSFIVGQLCTMNQAIQRLERNLIGEAPEPPQHKSKCLIKFSTNTEGKNTSLTELTTAFFAEDYRAGYALDQRSGSWDELSKPRTLINKFGSMKCAVRFVLMHADEFPPTANKEEIRRIAKPAEDQIRQTLQFEKDKVITHSKLERKLKLPAFREIEKKGKLPENTPEDWRKFFE
;
A
#
# COMPACT_ATOMS: atom_id res chain seq x y z
N MET A 1 24.96 -1.56 13.14
CA MET A 1 26.03 -1.67 14.16
C MET A 1 27.03 -2.76 13.86
N THR A 2 26.62 -3.99 13.51
CA THR A 2 27.56 -5.11 13.27
C THR A 2 28.63 -4.81 12.20
N LEU A 3 28.26 -4.11 11.12
CA LEU A 3 29.19 -3.66 10.08
C LEU A 3 30.22 -2.63 10.56
N LEU A 4 29.89 -1.78 11.55
CA LEU A 4 30.82 -0.81 12.12
C LEU A 4 31.86 -1.47 13.03
N LEU A 5 31.48 -2.54 13.75
CA LEU A 5 32.40 -3.30 14.62
C LEU A 5 33.48 -4.04 13.83
N ARG A 6 33.19 -4.31 12.56
CA ARG A 6 34.01 -5.05 11.60
C ARG A 6 34.47 -4.14 10.46
N TYR A 7 34.51 -2.82 10.68
CA TYR A 7 34.79 -1.83 9.64
C TYR A 7 36.10 -2.12 8.89
N ASN A 8 37.19 -2.39 9.62
CA ASN A 8 38.50 -2.70 9.01
C ASN A 8 38.44 -4.00 8.20
N GLU A 9 37.88 -5.06 8.77
CA GLU A 9 37.72 -6.36 8.10
C GLU A 9 36.82 -6.27 6.86
N PHE A 10 35.82 -5.38 6.89
CA PHE A 10 34.96 -5.08 5.75
C PHE A 10 35.72 -4.30 4.66
N CYS A 11 36.57 -3.35 5.03
CA CYS A 11 37.44 -2.65 4.08
C CYS A 11 38.45 -3.61 3.44
N GLU A 12 39.10 -4.47 4.23
CA GLU A 12 40.05 -5.50 3.74
C GLU A 12 39.38 -6.45 2.72
N ILE A 13 38.14 -6.90 2.99
CA ILE A 13 37.39 -7.74 2.04
C ILE A 13 37.10 -6.99 0.73
N LEU A 14 36.75 -5.70 0.82
CA LEU A 14 36.48 -4.87 -0.35
C LEU A 14 37.75 -4.51 -1.13
N GLU A 15 38.90 -4.42 -0.46
CA GLU A 15 40.22 -4.23 -1.06
C GLU A 15 40.66 -5.48 -1.83
N CYS A 16 40.42 -6.66 -1.28
CA CYS A 16 40.70 -7.94 -1.94
C CYS A 16 39.69 -8.32 -3.03
N HIS A 17 38.69 -7.48 -3.32
CA HIS A 17 37.65 -7.80 -4.30
C HIS A 17 38.23 -7.86 -5.72
N PRO A 18 37.91 -8.87 -6.56
CA PRO A 18 38.52 -9.03 -7.89
C PRO A 18 38.27 -7.87 -8.86
N LEU A 19 37.21 -7.08 -8.60
CA LEU A 19 36.85 -5.90 -9.39
C LEU A 19 37.36 -4.58 -8.77
N ALA A 20 38.09 -4.65 -7.66
CA ALA A 20 38.73 -3.51 -7.04
C ALA A 20 39.78 -2.93 -7.99
N LYS A 21 39.70 -1.64 -8.29
CA LYS A 21 40.75 -0.89 -8.96
C LYS A 21 41.43 -0.01 -7.94
N LEU A 22 42.76 0.04 -7.93
CA LEU A 22 43.47 1.09 -7.19
C LEU A 22 43.16 2.43 -7.85
N VAL A 23 42.67 3.38 -7.08
CA VAL A 23 42.43 4.75 -7.52
C VAL A 23 43.24 5.68 -6.63
N GLU A 24 43.88 6.68 -7.22
CA GLU A 24 44.54 7.74 -6.46
C GLU A 24 43.50 8.48 -5.62
N ASP A 25 43.81 8.65 -4.34
CA ASP A 25 43.01 9.44 -3.41
C ASP A 25 43.54 10.88 -3.41
N ASP A 26 42.70 11.83 -3.81
CA ASP A 26 43.05 13.25 -3.94
C ASP A 26 43.44 13.88 -2.58
N VAL A 27 43.01 13.28 -1.47
CA VAL A 27 43.17 13.87 -0.12
C VAL A 27 44.43 13.39 0.59
N SER A 28 44.86 12.16 0.33
CA SER A 28 46.02 11.52 0.96
C SER A 28 46.83 10.83 -0.10
N GLN A 29 47.96 11.43 -0.52
CA GLN A 29 48.92 10.98 -1.55
C GLN A 29 49.19 9.46 -1.55
N GLY A 30 48.23 8.68 -2.02
CA GLY A 30 48.10 7.27 -1.73
C GLY A 30 46.97 6.69 -2.55
N PHE A 31 46.95 5.36 -2.66
CA PHE A 31 45.98 4.66 -3.48
C PHE A 31 44.95 3.97 -2.59
N THR A 32 43.67 4.14 -2.91
CA THR A 32 42.57 3.46 -2.23
C THR A 32 41.81 2.59 -3.23
N SER A 33 41.31 1.45 -2.76
CA SER A 33 40.48 0.56 -3.57
C SER A 33 39.17 1.25 -3.99
N SER A 34 38.83 1.20 -5.28
CA SER A 34 37.59 1.77 -5.84
C SER A 34 36.34 1.18 -5.18
N THR A 35 36.37 -0.09 -4.81
CA THR A 35 35.27 -0.77 -4.12
C THR A 35 35.09 -0.32 -2.68
N VAL A 36 36.13 0.23 -2.05
CA VAL A 36 36.04 0.90 -0.74
C VAL A 36 35.57 2.34 -0.91
N ARG A 37 36.23 3.09 -1.81
CA ARG A 37 35.95 4.51 -2.05
C ARG A 37 34.53 4.76 -2.54
N ASP A 38 34.03 3.91 -3.43
CA ASP A 38 32.73 4.10 -4.08
C ASP A 38 31.60 3.33 -3.35
N ASN A 39 31.89 2.73 -2.18
CA ASN A 39 30.89 1.97 -1.43
C ASN A 39 29.84 2.90 -0.80
N PRO A 40 28.54 2.80 -1.16
CA PRO A 40 27.52 3.75 -0.71
C PRO A 40 27.36 3.82 0.82
N PHE A 41 27.68 2.74 1.52
CA PHE A 41 27.62 2.69 2.98
C PHE A 41 28.81 3.41 3.61
N LEU A 42 30.03 3.16 3.12
CA LEU A 42 31.24 3.82 3.61
C LEU A 42 31.22 5.32 3.29
N CYS A 43 30.78 5.71 2.09
CA CYS A 43 30.62 7.12 1.73
C CYS A 43 29.68 7.86 2.68
N ARG A 44 28.55 7.24 3.07
CA ARG A 44 27.60 7.87 4.01
C ARG A 44 28.19 8.02 5.41
N ILE A 45 28.96 7.04 5.88
CA ILE A 45 29.66 7.14 7.17
C ILE A 45 30.70 8.25 7.10
N HIS A 46 31.53 8.27 6.06
CA HIS A 46 32.56 9.29 5.88
C HIS A 46 31.95 10.69 5.78
N GLN A 47 30.91 10.89 4.96
CA GLN A 47 30.16 12.15 4.88
C GLN A 47 29.58 12.59 6.23
N ALA A 48 29.06 11.65 7.03
CA ALA A 48 28.55 11.96 8.35
C ALA A 48 29.65 12.37 9.33
N LEU A 49 30.84 11.75 9.24
CA LEU A 49 32.01 12.09 10.05
C LEU A 49 32.60 13.44 9.66
N VAL A 50 32.75 13.71 8.36
CA VAL A 50 33.20 15.01 7.82
C VAL A 50 32.25 16.12 8.24
N LYS A 51 30.94 15.89 8.13
CA LYS A 51 29.93 16.85 8.61
C LYS A 51 30.01 17.12 10.12
N ALA A 52 30.52 16.16 10.88
CA ALA A 52 30.68 16.25 12.33
C ALA A 52 32.10 16.68 12.77
N HIS A 53 33.03 16.91 11.84
CA HIS A 53 34.46 17.16 12.11
C HIS A 53 35.07 16.11 13.06
N ALA A 54 34.74 14.84 12.80
CA ALA A 54 35.04 13.72 13.68
C ALA A 54 35.76 12.56 12.96
N GLU A 55 36.45 12.83 11.85
CA GLU A 55 37.14 11.80 11.07
C GLU A 55 38.16 11.02 11.94
N ASP A 56 38.91 11.72 12.79
CA ASP A 56 39.91 11.15 13.69
C ASP A 56 39.31 10.27 14.81
N LEU A 57 38.01 10.41 15.07
CA LEU A 57 37.32 9.71 16.16
C LEU A 57 36.80 8.33 15.75
N LEU A 58 36.77 8.01 14.45
CA LEU A 58 36.20 6.76 13.96
C LEU A 58 36.96 5.53 14.48
N SER A 59 38.28 5.58 14.50
CA SER A 59 39.15 4.50 15.02
C SER A 59 38.87 4.24 16.50
N HIS A 60 38.86 5.30 17.31
CA HIS A 60 38.55 5.24 18.74
C HIS A 60 37.13 4.75 19.02
N TRP A 61 36.17 5.18 18.20
CA TRP A 61 34.78 4.77 18.35
C TRP A 61 34.59 3.29 18.00
N THR A 62 35.27 2.81 16.95
CA THR A 62 35.30 1.40 16.55
C THR A 62 35.88 0.53 17.65
N ASP A 63 37.00 0.96 18.26
CA ASP A 63 37.62 0.28 19.39
C ASP A 63 36.72 0.23 20.62
N LYS A 64 36.09 1.35 20.98
CA LYS A 64 35.13 1.41 22.10
C LYS A 64 33.92 0.53 21.84
N ALA A 65 33.37 0.57 20.62
CA ALA A 65 32.22 -0.25 20.24
C ALA A 65 32.58 -1.74 20.27
N ARG A 66 33.77 -2.12 19.80
CA ARG A 66 34.30 -3.50 19.86
C ARG A 66 34.46 -3.96 21.32
N LYS A 67 35.09 -3.16 22.17
CA LYS A 67 35.23 -3.45 23.61
C LYS A 67 33.89 -3.58 24.30
N ALA A 68 32.94 -2.68 24.04
CA ALA A 68 31.60 -2.74 24.61
C ALA A 68 30.81 -3.96 24.13
N PHE A 69 30.93 -4.31 22.85
CA PHE A 69 30.32 -5.51 22.29
C PHE A 69 30.89 -6.77 22.93
N LEU A 70 32.22 -6.89 23.03
CA LEU A 70 32.85 -8.01 23.71
C LEU A 70 32.40 -8.07 25.17
N ALA A 71 32.55 -6.99 25.95
CA ALA A 71 32.14 -6.96 27.35
C ALA A 71 30.68 -7.39 27.58
N ARG A 72 29.76 -6.99 26.69
CA ARG A 72 28.34 -7.35 26.79
C ARG A 72 28.03 -8.80 26.41
N ASN A 73 28.73 -9.34 25.42
CA ASN A 73 28.44 -10.68 24.89
C ASN A 73 29.35 -11.77 25.48
N MET A 74 30.48 -11.41 26.09
CA MET A 74 31.41 -12.34 26.75
C MET A 74 30.71 -13.28 27.76
N PRO A 75 29.79 -12.81 28.63
CA PRO A 75 29.09 -13.72 29.56
C PRO A 75 28.14 -14.72 28.88
N ALA A 76 27.69 -14.43 27.66
CA ALA A 76 26.78 -15.27 26.89
C ALA A 76 27.51 -16.23 25.94
N LEU A 77 28.81 -16.03 25.74
CA LEU A 77 29.66 -16.98 25.04
C LEU A 77 30.09 -18.04 26.06
N PRO A 78 30.04 -19.35 25.73
CA PRO A 78 30.54 -20.40 26.60
C PRO A 78 32.08 -20.36 26.59
N ILE A 79 32.66 -19.37 27.27
CA ILE A 79 34.10 -19.06 27.25
C ILE A 79 34.92 -20.07 28.07
N GLU A 80 34.25 -20.86 28.92
CA GLU A 80 34.87 -21.89 29.76
C GLU A 80 35.70 -22.92 28.94
N ASN A 81 35.42 -23.09 27.65
CA ASN A 81 36.19 -23.98 26.76
C ASN A 81 37.32 -23.29 25.99
N PHE A 82 37.39 -21.95 25.96
CA PHE A 82 38.39 -21.22 25.19
C PHE A 82 39.72 -21.07 25.93
N SER A 83 39.71 -21.16 27.26
CA SER A 83 40.94 -21.19 28.08
C SER A 83 41.72 -22.51 27.99
N LEU A 84 41.14 -23.58 27.43
CA LEU A 84 41.81 -24.88 27.31
C LEU A 84 42.80 -24.96 26.12
N TYR A 85 42.77 -23.99 25.20
CA TYR A 85 43.58 -24.02 23.97
C TYR A 85 44.55 -22.84 23.81
N GLY A 86 44.64 -21.93 24.79
CA GLY A 86 45.57 -20.81 24.77
C GLY A 86 46.84 -21.08 25.60
N SER A 87 48.00 -21.15 24.95
CA SER A 87 49.29 -21.07 25.61
C SER A 87 49.40 -19.73 26.35
N THR A 88 49.74 -19.75 27.63
CA THR A 88 49.85 -18.60 28.56
C THR A 88 50.96 -17.60 28.25
N LEU A 89 51.55 -17.64 27.06
CA LEU A 89 52.71 -16.83 26.71
C LEU A 89 52.32 -15.74 25.71
N ILE A 90 52.23 -14.52 26.25
CA ILE A 90 52.28 -13.21 25.57
C ILE A 90 50.91 -12.66 25.13
N GLY A 91 50.30 -11.89 26.04
CA GLY A 91 49.16 -11.01 25.76
C GLY A 91 47.81 -11.67 25.98
N ASN A 92 46.83 -10.92 26.49
CA ASN A 92 45.44 -11.35 26.73
C ASN A 92 44.66 -11.62 25.42
N GLN A 93 45.23 -12.38 24.48
CA GLN A 93 44.61 -12.74 23.22
C GLN A 93 44.04 -14.15 23.36
N ILE A 94 42.75 -14.29 23.10
CA ILE A 94 42.06 -15.57 23.05
C ILE A 94 42.43 -16.22 21.72
N LEU A 95 43.29 -17.24 21.74
CA LEU A 95 43.56 -18.07 20.58
C LEU A 95 42.42 -19.08 20.43
N ILE A 96 41.63 -18.92 19.37
CA ILE A 96 40.55 -19.85 19.00
C ILE A 96 41.07 -20.72 17.87
N ASP A 97 41.01 -22.04 17.99
CA ASP A 97 41.21 -22.94 16.84
C ASP A 97 40.17 -22.57 15.76
N PRO A 98 40.59 -22.17 14.54
CA PRO A 98 39.67 -21.80 13.47
C PRO A 98 38.60 -22.86 13.18
N ARG A 99 38.89 -24.15 13.39
CA ARG A 99 37.91 -25.25 13.24
C ARG A 99 36.80 -25.15 14.29
N CYS A 100 37.18 -24.92 15.54
CA CYS A 100 36.25 -24.72 16.65
C CYS A 100 35.37 -23.48 16.40
N PHE A 101 35.94 -22.39 15.87
CA PHE A 101 35.18 -21.21 15.48
C PHE A 101 34.14 -21.53 14.40
N VAL A 102 34.54 -22.24 13.34
CA VAL A 102 33.64 -22.65 12.24
C VAL A 102 32.50 -23.53 12.75
N ASP A 103 32.77 -24.48 13.64
CA ASP A 103 31.75 -25.36 14.22
C ASP A 103 30.74 -24.57 15.06
N HIS A 104 31.21 -23.67 15.92
CA HIS A 104 30.34 -22.80 16.73
C HIS A 104 29.52 -21.84 15.85
N PHE A 105 30.13 -21.30 14.79
CA PHE A 105 29.43 -20.47 13.83
C PHE A 105 28.33 -21.24 13.10
N ASN A 106 28.62 -22.46 12.64
CA ASN A 106 27.65 -23.33 11.97
C ASN A 106 26.50 -23.73 12.90
N ALA A 107 26.79 -24.02 14.18
CA ALA A 107 25.77 -24.28 15.19
C ALA A 107 24.86 -23.06 15.40
N LEU A 108 25.46 -21.86 15.57
CA LEU A 108 24.71 -20.61 15.72
C LEU A 108 23.86 -20.30 14.48
N ALA A 109 24.42 -20.50 13.28
CA ALA A 109 23.71 -20.31 12.03
C ALA A 109 22.51 -21.26 11.93
N SER A 110 22.70 -22.53 12.29
CA SER A 110 21.64 -23.55 12.29
C SER A 110 20.51 -23.21 13.26
N VAL A 111 20.84 -22.78 14.49
CA VAL A 111 19.84 -22.33 15.48
C VAL A 111 19.10 -21.09 14.98
N THR A 112 19.82 -20.11 14.41
CA THR A 112 19.21 -18.89 13.88
C THR A 112 18.26 -19.19 12.72
N GLN A 113 18.65 -20.08 11.81
CA GLN A 113 17.79 -20.54 10.72
C GLN A 113 16.55 -21.28 11.24
N SER A 114 16.72 -22.16 12.22
CA SER A 114 15.60 -22.87 12.87
C SER A 114 14.60 -21.90 13.52
N ILE A 115 15.10 -20.91 14.29
CA ILE A 115 14.27 -19.87 14.89
C ILE A 115 13.53 -19.08 13.80
N HIS A 116 14.21 -18.69 12.72
CA HIS A 116 13.59 -17.96 11.62
C HIS A 116 12.44 -18.75 10.97
N MET A 117 12.63 -20.04 10.72
CA MET A 117 11.58 -20.92 10.19
C MET A 117 10.39 -21.05 11.14
N ASN A 118 10.64 -21.15 12.45
CA ASN A 118 9.58 -21.18 13.46
C ASN A 118 8.78 -19.87 13.51
N VAL A 119 9.43 -18.72 13.43
CA VAL A 119 8.77 -17.41 13.37
C VAL A 119 7.90 -17.30 12.11
N GLN A 120 8.42 -17.69 10.94
CA GLN A 120 7.63 -17.69 9.70
C GLN A 120 6.40 -18.61 9.82
N ARG A 121 6.57 -19.82 10.38
CA ARG A 121 5.46 -20.75 10.61
C ARG A 121 4.40 -20.14 11.53
N GLN A 122 4.80 -19.54 12.64
CA GLN A 122 3.86 -18.85 13.55
C GLN A 122 3.13 -17.71 12.85
N GLN A 123 3.82 -16.92 12.03
CA GLN A 123 3.22 -15.85 11.26
C GLN A 123 2.16 -16.36 10.26
N HIS A 124 2.45 -17.47 9.57
CA HIS A 124 1.46 -18.14 8.71
C HIS A 124 0.24 -18.60 9.50
N MET A 125 0.43 -19.28 10.63
CA MET A 125 -0.69 -19.72 11.49
C MET A 125 -1.56 -18.55 11.98
N LEU A 126 -0.94 -17.44 12.40
CA LEU A 126 -1.68 -16.24 12.84
C LEU A 126 -2.46 -15.60 11.69
N ASN A 127 -1.89 -15.58 10.48
CA ASN A 127 -2.60 -15.09 9.30
C ASN A 127 -3.80 -15.98 8.95
N ASP A 128 -3.65 -17.30 9.06
CA ASP A 128 -4.74 -18.26 8.81
C ASP A 128 -5.86 -18.10 9.85
N MET A 129 -5.52 -17.98 11.14
CA MET A 129 -6.49 -17.70 12.21
C MET A 129 -7.23 -16.37 11.96
N ARG A 130 -6.49 -15.32 11.58
CA ARG A 130 -7.09 -14.02 11.24
C ARG A 130 -8.07 -14.14 10.07
N ASN A 131 -7.70 -14.87 9.02
CA ASN A 131 -8.55 -15.08 7.86
C ASN A 131 -9.80 -15.90 8.20
N ALA A 132 -9.66 -16.93 9.05
CA ALA A 132 -10.79 -17.70 9.56
C ALA A 132 -11.79 -16.81 10.32
N ILE A 133 -11.30 -16.00 11.27
CA ILE A 133 -12.13 -15.05 12.04
C ILE A 133 -12.84 -14.05 11.11
N GLN A 134 -12.15 -13.50 10.12
CA GLN A 134 -12.76 -12.57 9.15
C GLN A 134 -13.83 -13.22 8.28
N ASN A 135 -13.62 -14.47 7.88
CA ASN A 135 -14.60 -15.23 7.12
C ASN A 135 -15.84 -15.54 7.96
N GLU A 136 -15.66 -15.99 9.20
CA GLU A 136 -16.76 -16.23 10.13
C GLU A 136 -17.54 -14.95 10.44
N SER A 137 -16.84 -13.82 10.70
CA SER A 137 -17.51 -12.54 10.95
C SER A 137 -18.33 -12.09 9.74
N ARG A 138 -17.83 -12.34 8.52
CA ARG A 138 -18.56 -12.03 7.28
C ARG A 138 -19.79 -12.92 7.12
N ILE A 139 -19.66 -14.22 7.39
CA ILE A 139 -20.79 -15.17 7.34
C ILE A 139 -21.85 -14.77 8.36
N MET A 140 -21.47 -14.53 9.61
CA MET A 140 -22.38 -14.12 10.68
C MET A 140 -23.06 -12.79 10.36
N SER A 141 -22.32 -11.79 9.87
CA SER A 141 -22.89 -10.51 9.44
C SER A 141 -23.91 -10.70 8.30
N SER A 142 -23.60 -11.52 7.29
CA SER A 142 -24.52 -11.81 6.18
C SER A 142 -25.79 -12.52 6.65
N PHE A 143 -25.68 -13.42 7.63
CA PHE A 143 -26.82 -14.10 8.24
C PHE A 143 -27.72 -13.14 8.99
N ILE A 144 -27.15 -12.26 9.84
CA ILE A 144 -27.91 -11.24 10.57
C ILE A 144 -28.63 -10.29 9.61
N VAL A 145 -27.95 -9.81 8.56
CA VAL A 145 -28.55 -8.94 7.54
C VAL A 145 -29.68 -9.67 6.80
N GLY A 146 -29.50 -10.94 6.47
CA GLY A 146 -30.55 -11.76 5.85
C GLY A 146 -31.79 -11.92 6.73
N GLN A 147 -31.61 -12.18 8.03
CA GLN A 147 -32.71 -12.24 9.00
C GLN A 147 -33.43 -10.89 9.13
N LEU A 148 -32.69 -9.79 9.29
CA LEU A 148 -33.26 -8.45 9.38
C LEU A 148 -34.05 -8.08 8.13
N CYS A 149 -33.56 -8.43 6.94
CA CYS A 149 -34.28 -8.21 5.68
C CYS A 149 -35.60 -9.03 5.66
N THR A 150 -35.56 -10.28 6.10
CA THR A 150 -36.74 -11.15 6.18
C THR A 150 -37.78 -10.60 7.17
N MET A 151 -37.33 -10.15 8.35
CA MET A 151 -38.19 -9.52 9.35
C MET A 151 -38.81 -8.23 8.81
N ASN A 152 -38.03 -7.38 8.14
CA ASN A 152 -38.52 -6.15 7.52
C ASN A 152 -39.60 -6.44 6.46
N GLN A 153 -39.42 -7.47 5.63
CA GLN A 153 -40.44 -7.89 4.67
C GLN A 153 -41.72 -8.39 5.35
N ALA A 154 -41.59 -9.12 6.45
CA ALA A 154 -42.73 -9.58 7.23
C ALA A 154 -43.51 -8.41 7.86
N ILE A 155 -42.80 -7.42 8.42
CA ILE A 155 -43.39 -6.19 8.96
C ILE A 155 -44.14 -5.43 7.86
N GLN A 156 -43.52 -5.23 6.69
CA GLN A 156 -44.18 -4.55 5.57
C GLN A 156 -45.44 -5.29 5.07
N ARG A 157 -45.46 -6.63 5.14
CA ARG A 157 -46.67 -7.41 4.81
C ARG A 157 -47.77 -7.20 5.86
N LEU A 158 -47.40 -7.18 7.14
CA LEU A 158 -48.31 -6.88 8.24
C LEU A 158 -48.89 -5.46 8.12
N GLU A 159 -48.06 -4.46 7.86
CA GLU A 159 -48.49 -3.07 7.63
C GLU A 159 -49.49 -2.98 6.48
N ARG A 160 -49.20 -3.63 5.35
CA ARG A 160 -50.11 -3.68 4.19
C ARG A 160 -51.44 -4.38 4.48
N ASN A 161 -51.45 -5.37 5.36
CA ASN A 161 -52.67 -6.12 5.68
C ASN A 161 -53.50 -5.47 6.81
N LEU A 162 -52.89 -4.66 7.68
CA LEU A 162 -53.56 -4.02 8.82
C LEU A 162 -54.10 -2.63 8.49
N ILE A 163 -53.49 -1.92 7.54
CA ILE A 163 -53.99 -0.63 7.08
C ILE A 163 -54.96 -0.91 5.93
N GLY A 164 -56.24 -1.08 6.26
CA GLY A 164 -57.31 -1.16 5.26
C GLY A 164 -57.24 0.03 4.30
N GLU A 165 -57.44 -0.24 3.01
CA GLU A 165 -57.39 0.74 1.92
C GLU A 165 -58.26 1.97 2.22
N ALA A 166 -57.61 3.05 2.67
CA ALA A 166 -58.18 4.40 2.63
C ALA A 166 -57.81 5.03 1.28
N PRO A 167 -58.71 5.77 0.61
CA PRO A 167 -58.43 6.33 -0.71
C PRO A 167 -57.20 7.24 -0.65
N GLU A 168 -56.18 6.92 -1.46
CA GLU A 168 -54.88 7.58 -1.45
C GLU A 168 -54.98 9.08 -1.75
N PRO A 169 -54.46 9.97 -0.88
CA PRO A 169 -53.89 11.22 -1.34
C PRO A 169 -52.57 10.93 -2.06
N PRO A 170 -52.22 11.65 -3.14
CA PRO A 170 -51.05 11.37 -3.96
C PRO A 170 -49.76 11.57 -3.15
N GLN A 171 -49.22 10.48 -2.61
CA GLN A 171 -47.90 10.49 -2.00
C GLN A 171 -46.85 10.32 -3.10
N HIS A 172 -46.15 11.42 -3.37
CA HIS A 172 -44.88 11.36 -4.08
C HIS A 172 -43.93 10.44 -3.30
N LYS A 173 -43.72 9.21 -3.81
CA LYS A 173 -42.67 8.30 -3.33
C LYS A 173 -41.32 9.02 -3.44
N SER A 174 -40.84 9.59 -2.34
CA SER A 174 -39.48 10.09 -2.25
C SER A 174 -38.56 8.91 -2.52
N LYS A 175 -37.81 8.96 -3.64
CA LYS A 175 -36.82 7.93 -4.00
C LYS A 175 -35.95 7.66 -2.76
N CYS A 176 -36.03 6.44 -2.24
CA CYS A 176 -35.23 6.02 -1.09
C CYS A 176 -33.75 6.18 -1.45
N LEU A 177 -33.11 7.18 -0.86
CA LEU A 177 -31.76 7.56 -1.22
C LEU A 177 -30.80 6.59 -0.54
N ILE A 178 -30.10 5.79 -1.35
CA ILE A 178 -29.24 4.70 -0.87
C ILE A 178 -27.85 5.27 -0.53
N LYS A 179 -27.27 4.84 0.59
CA LYS A 179 -25.89 5.19 0.97
C LYS A 179 -24.89 4.66 -0.06
N PHE A 180 -23.95 5.48 -0.49
CA PHE A 180 -22.93 5.08 -1.46
C PHE A 180 -22.10 3.87 -1.00
N SER A 181 -21.82 3.78 0.30
CA SER A 181 -21.10 2.68 0.95
C SER A 181 -21.77 1.31 0.78
N THR A 182 -23.10 1.28 0.67
CA THR A 182 -23.88 0.04 0.49
C THR A 182 -24.01 -0.38 -0.97
N ASN A 183 -23.85 0.55 -1.89
CA ASN A 183 -24.05 0.33 -3.32
C ASN A 183 -22.71 0.20 -4.06
N THR A 184 -21.89 -0.76 -3.63
CA THR A 184 -20.64 -1.03 -4.32
C THR A 184 -20.91 -1.93 -5.52
N GLU A 185 -21.25 -1.32 -6.66
CA GLU A 185 -21.22 -2.01 -7.94
C GLU A 185 -19.89 -2.77 -8.12
N GLY A 186 -19.98 -3.92 -8.78
CA GLY A 186 -18.93 -4.93 -8.88
C GLY A 186 -17.62 -4.41 -9.48
N LYS A 187 -16.51 -5.10 -9.19
CA LYS A 187 -15.15 -4.74 -9.69
C LYS A 187 -15.02 -4.67 -11.22
N ASN A 188 -16.04 -5.11 -11.97
CA ASN A 188 -16.01 -5.31 -13.41
C ASN A 188 -17.07 -4.51 -14.18
N THR A 189 -17.70 -3.51 -13.57
CA THR A 189 -18.69 -2.65 -14.24
C THR A 189 -18.02 -1.82 -15.35
N SER A 190 -18.68 -1.72 -16.50
CA SER A 190 -18.24 -0.90 -17.63
C SER A 190 -18.32 0.60 -17.30
N LEU A 191 -17.62 1.46 -18.05
CA LEU A 191 -17.72 2.92 -17.87
C LEU A 191 -19.15 3.42 -18.16
N THR A 192 -19.82 2.84 -19.15
CA THR A 192 -21.22 3.14 -19.49
C THR A 192 -22.15 2.84 -18.32
N GLU A 193 -22.07 1.63 -17.75
CA GLU A 193 -22.92 1.23 -16.61
C GLU A 193 -22.62 2.08 -15.37
N LEU A 194 -21.33 2.31 -15.07
CA LEU A 194 -20.92 3.14 -13.95
C LEU A 194 -21.47 4.56 -14.05
N THR A 195 -21.37 5.17 -15.24
CA THR A 195 -21.90 6.52 -15.50
C THR A 195 -23.42 6.54 -15.38
N THR A 196 -24.08 5.49 -15.87
CA THR A 196 -25.53 5.32 -15.76
C THR A 196 -25.97 5.26 -14.30
N ALA A 197 -25.33 4.42 -13.50
CA ALA A 197 -25.65 4.27 -12.09
C ALA A 197 -25.37 5.55 -11.31
N PHE A 198 -24.23 6.21 -11.59
CA PHE A 198 -23.83 7.45 -10.93
C PHE A 198 -24.92 8.54 -11.01
N PHE A 199 -25.52 8.74 -12.18
CA PHE A 199 -26.57 9.72 -12.40
C PHE A 199 -27.96 9.22 -11.99
N ALA A 200 -28.33 7.99 -12.37
CA ALA A 200 -29.67 7.48 -12.12
C ALA A 200 -29.96 7.23 -10.63
N GLU A 201 -28.92 6.94 -9.85
CA GLU A 201 -29.01 6.60 -8.43
C GLU A 201 -28.49 7.72 -7.52
N ASP A 202 -28.14 8.87 -8.10
CA ASP A 202 -27.65 10.06 -7.40
C ASP A 202 -26.54 9.75 -6.39
N TYR A 203 -25.43 9.19 -6.90
CA TYR A 203 -24.28 8.82 -6.07
C TYR A 203 -23.68 10.02 -5.33
N ARG A 204 -23.87 11.25 -5.84
CA ARG A 204 -23.51 12.49 -5.17
C ARG A 204 -24.28 12.65 -3.86
N ALA A 205 -25.61 12.54 -3.89
CA ALA A 205 -26.42 12.61 -2.69
C ALA A 205 -26.16 11.40 -1.76
N GLY A 206 -25.99 10.19 -2.32
CA GLY A 206 -25.66 8.99 -1.54
C GLY A 206 -24.34 9.11 -0.77
N TYR A 207 -23.33 9.75 -1.37
CA TYR A 207 -22.06 10.03 -0.72
C TYR A 207 -22.17 11.14 0.34
N ALA A 208 -22.97 12.18 0.09
CA ALA A 208 -23.26 13.20 1.09
C ALA A 208 -23.99 12.63 2.32
N LEU A 209 -24.87 11.63 2.13
CA LEU A 209 -25.48 10.89 3.23
C LEU A 209 -24.46 10.09 4.04
N ASP A 210 -23.50 9.43 3.38
CA ASP A 210 -22.44 8.71 4.09
C ASP A 210 -21.61 9.66 4.96
N GLN A 211 -21.23 10.83 4.43
CA GLN A 211 -20.47 11.84 5.18
C GLN A 211 -21.20 12.37 6.41
N ARG A 212 -22.53 12.47 6.35
CA ARG A 212 -23.36 12.94 7.47
C ARG A 212 -23.74 11.84 8.46
N SER A 213 -23.52 10.58 8.11
CA SER A 213 -23.90 9.46 8.98
C SER A 213 -22.97 9.38 10.18
N GLY A 214 -23.51 9.12 11.38
CA GLY A 214 -22.67 8.91 12.58
C GLY A 214 -21.68 7.75 12.43
N SER A 215 -21.97 6.80 11.53
CA SER A 215 -21.07 5.73 11.14
C SER A 215 -19.83 6.19 10.36
N TRP A 216 -19.76 7.45 9.89
CA TRP A 216 -18.60 7.94 9.13
C TRP A 216 -17.30 7.91 9.94
N ASP A 217 -17.39 8.26 11.22
CA ASP A 217 -16.26 8.24 12.16
C ASP A 217 -15.94 6.80 12.64
N GLU A 218 -16.95 5.93 12.71
CA GLU A 218 -16.80 4.52 13.10
C GLU A 218 -16.29 3.63 11.96
N LEU A 219 -16.45 4.06 10.70
CA LEU A 219 -15.89 3.34 9.57
C LEU A 219 -14.37 3.31 9.73
N SER A 220 -13.81 2.10 9.88
CA SER A 220 -12.36 1.92 10.04
C SER A 220 -11.48 2.57 8.94
N LYS A 221 -12.08 3.01 7.82
CA LYS A 221 -11.38 3.55 6.64
C LYS A 221 -12.21 4.57 5.82
N PRO A 222 -12.60 5.75 6.36
CA PRO A 222 -13.24 6.82 5.56
C PRO A 222 -12.40 7.18 4.33
N ARG A 223 -11.07 7.13 4.48
CA ARG A 223 -10.10 7.34 3.39
C ARG A 223 -10.33 6.41 2.19
N THR A 224 -10.76 5.16 2.40
CA THR A 224 -11.02 4.24 1.28
C THR A 224 -12.28 4.60 0.50
N LEU A 225 -13.34 5.04 1.18
CA LEU A 225 -14.56 5.52 0.52
C LEU A 225 -14.33 6.84 -0.20
N ILE A 226 -13.58 7.78 0.40
CA ILE A 226 -13.16 9.03 -0.24
C ILE A 226 -12.40 8.73 -1.54
N ASN A 227 -11.38 7.86 -1.46
CA ASN A 227 -10.58 7.50 -2.64
C ASN A 227 -11.43 6.79 -3.70
N LYS A 228 -12.35 5.91 -3.30
CA LYS A 228 -13.24 5.20 -4.22
C LYS A 228 -14.21 6.15 -4.92
N PHE A 229 -14.87 7.03 -4.16
CA PHE A 229 -15.76 8.04 -4.70
C PHE A 229 -15.01 9.00 -5.62
N GLY A 230 -13.80 9.43 -5.24
CA GLY A 230 -12.92 10.25 -6.08
C GLY A 230 -12.53 9.58 -7.39
N SER A 231 -12.14 8.29 -7.36
CA SER A 231 -11.82 7.51 -8.57
C SER A 231 -13.02 7.38 -9.51
N MET A 232 -14.21 7.14 -8.95
CA MET A 232 -15.45 7.08 -9.73
C MET A 232 -15.85 8.45 -10.30
N LYS A 233 -15.78 9.53 -9.50
CA LYS A 233 -15.98 10.92 -9.94
C LYS A 233 -15.05 11.25 -11.13
N CYS A 234 -13.78 10.90 -11.03
CA CYS A 234 -12.79 11.07 -12.10
C CYS A 234 -13.18 10.28 -13.36
N ALA A 235 -13.57 9.00 -13.22
CA ALA A 235 -13.99 8.18 -14.36
C ALA A 235 -15.23 8.75 -15.06
N VAL A 236 -16.26 9.15 -14.31
CA VAL A 236 -17.48 9.78 -14.85
C VAL A 236 -17.17 11.11 -15.52
N ARG A 237 -16.33 11.95 -14.90
CA ARG A 237 -15.85 13.20 -15.52
C ARG A 237 -15.19 12.92 -16.86
N PHE A 238 -14.33 11.89 -16.93
CA PHE A 238 -13.64 11.53 -18.17
C PHE A 238 -14.61 11.06 -19.26
N VAL A 239 -15.65 10.30 -18.91
CA VAL A 239 -16.73 9.95 -19.84
C VAL A 239 -17.44 11.21 -20.36
N LEU A 240 -17.76 12.16 -19.48
CA LEU A 240 -18.44 13.39 -19.89
C LEU A 240 -17.59 14.27 -20.81
N MET A 241 -16.26 14.32 -20.64
CA MET A 241 -15.37 15.07 -21.54
C MET A 241 -15.35 14.51 -22.98
N HIS A 242 -15.75 13.26 -23.16
CA HIS A 242 -15.88 12.58 -24.45
C HIS A 242 -17.35 12.38 -24.88
N ALA A 243 -18.29 12.94 -24.12
CA ALA A 243 -19.70 12.93 -24.47
C ALA A 243 -20.02 14.23 -25.22
N ASP A 244 -20.95 14.14 -26.18
CA ASP A 244 -21.40 15.33 -26.92
C ASP A 244 -22.28 16.23 -26.02
N GLU A 245 -22.99 15.63 -25.05
CA GLU A 245 -23.95 16.31 -24.20
C GLU A 245 -23.91 15.79 -22.75
N PHE A 246 -24.23 16.66 -21.80
CA PHE A 246 -24.48 16.30 -20.41
C PHE A 246 -25.89 15.66 -20.25
N PRO A 247 -26.06 14.61 -19.43
CA PRO A 247 -27.36 13.94 -19.28
C PRO A 247 -28.44 14.88 -18.70
N PRO A 248 -29.54 15.13 -19.43
CA PRO A 248 -30.57 16.09 -18.98
C PRO A 248 -31.52 15.50 -17.93
N THR A 249 -31.65 14.17 -17.88
CA THR A 249 -32.55 13.48 -16.96
C THR A 249 -31.87 12.32 -16.23
N ALA A 250 -32.49 11.84 -15.15
CA ALA A 250 -32.06 10.64 -14.43
C ALA A 250 -32.52 9.33 -15.10
N ASN A 251 -32.94 9.37 -16.37
CA ASN A 251 -33.39 8.20 -17.11
C ASN A 251 -32.19 7.31 -17.51
N LYS A 252 -32.16 6.05 -17.05
CA LYS A 252 -31.05 5.12 -17.25
C LYS A 252 -30.72 4.93 -18.74
N GLU A 253 -31.74 4.82 -19.59
CA GLU A 253 -31.60 4.56 -21.02
C GLU A 253 -31.03 5.75 -21.78
N GLU A 254 -31.38 6.98 -21.36
CA GLU A 254 -30.86 8.21 -21.94
C GLU A 254 -29.38 8.40 -21.55
N ILE A 255 -29.05 8.21 -20.27
CA ILE A 255 -27.66 8.27 -19.81
C ILE A 255 -26.79 7.23 -20.52
N ARG A 256 -27.30 6.00 -20.72
CA ARG A 256 -26.59 4.95 -21.48
C ARG A 256 -26.32 5.35 -22.93
N ARG A 257 -27.27 6.02 -23.60
CA ARG A 257 -27.10 6.49 -24.99
C ARG A 257 -26.00 7.54 -25.12
N ILE A 258 -25.80 8.36 -24.09
CA ILE A 258 -24.73 9.37 -24.03
C ILE A 258 -23.39 8.71 -23.68
N ALA A 259 -23.38 7.86 -22.65
CA ALA A 259 -22.14 7.29 -22.10
C ALA A 259 -21.50 6.25 -23.03
N LYS A 260 -22.29 5.51 -23.83
CA LYS A 260 -21.76 4.46 -24.71
C LYS A 260 -20.88 4.99 -25.85
N PRO A 261 -21.32 5.99 -26.66
CA PRO A 261 -20.44 6.63 -27.65
C PRO A 261 -19.19 7.24 -27.01
N ALA A 262 -19.32 7.87 -25.85
CA ALA A 262 -18.19 8.43 -25.11
C ALA A 262 -17.19 7.34 -24.67
N GLU A 263 -17.66 6.19 -24.19
CA GLU A 263 -16.80 5.04 -23.87
C GLU A 263 -16.06 4.52 -25.11
N ASP A 264 -16.72 4.48 -26.28
CA ASP A 264 -16.09 4.09 -27.54
C ASP A 264 -15.01 5.09 -27.99
N GLN A 265 -15.25 6.40 -27.84
CA GLN A 265 -14.24 7.45 -28.08
C GLN A 265 -13.05 7.34 -27.12
N ILE A 266 -13.30 7.04 -25.84
CA ILE A 266 -12.25 6.78 -24.85
C ILE A 266 -11.44 5.56 -25.25
N ARG A 267 -12.09 4.50 -25.77
CA ARG A 267 -11.40 3.28 -26.23
C ARG A 267 -10.39 3.60 -27.32
N GLN A 268 -10.77 4.46 -28.27
CA GLN A 268 -9.88 4.90 -29.35
C GLN A 268 -8.76 5.82 -28.83
N THR A 269 -9.10 6.83 -28.02
CA THR A 269 -8.15 7.85 -27.51
C THR A 269 -7.06 7.23 -26.62
N LEU A 270 -7.41 6.27 -25.76
CA LEU A 270 -6.49 5.65 -24.80
C LEU A 270 -5.90 4.31 -25.27
N GLN A 271 -6.18 3.92 -26.52
CA GLN A 271 -5.72 2.67 -27.14
C GLN A 271 -6.12 1.42 -26.34
N PHE A 272 -7.39 1.34 -25.93
CA PHE A 272 -7.98 0.17 -25.27
C PHE A 272 -8.57 -0.85 -26.27
N GLU A 273 -8.09 -0.89 -27.51
CA GLU A 273 -8.67 -1.70 -28.60
C GLU A 273 -8.81 -3.21 -28.28
N LYS A 274 -7.91 -3.74 -27.44
CA LYS A 274 -7.91 -5.15 -27.03
C LYS A 274 -8.84 -5.44 -25.84
N ASP A 275 -9.30 -4.41 -25.14
CA ASP A 275 -10.10 -4.55 -23.93
C ASP A 275 -11.60 -4.58 -24.26
N LYS A 276 -12.24 -5.74 -24.04
CA LYS A 276 -13.70 -5.90 -24.20
C LYS A 276 -14.52 -4.96 -23.32
N VAL A 277 -14.01 -4.66 -22.12
CA VAL A 277 -14.66 -3.79 -21.13
C VAL A 277 -13.60 -2.87 -20.52
N ILE A 278 -13.89 -1.57 -20.54
CA ILE A 278 -13.11 -0.56 -19.85
C ILE A 278 -13.72 -0.40 -18.47
N THR A 279 -12.99 -0.78 -17.43
CA THR A 279 -13.40 -0.56 -16.04
C THR A 279 -12.78 0.73 -15.53
N HIS A 280 -13.39 1.38 -14.53
CA HIS A 280 -12.81 2.59 -13.93
C HIS A 280 -11.38 2.37 -13.42
N SER A 281 -11.05 1.18 -12.90
CA SER A 281 -9.70 0.88 -12.42
C SER A 281 -8.66 0.78 -13.54
N LYS A 282 -9.05 0.31 -14.74
CA LYS A 282 -8.18 0.34 -15.94
C LYS A 282 -7.97 1.76 -16.42
N LEU A 283 -9.04 2.56 -16.47
CA LEU A 283 -9.00 3.97 -16.83
C LEU A 283 -8.07 4.74 -15.87
N GLU A 284 -8.24 4.58 -14.55
CA GLU A 284 -7.42 5.23 -13.53
C GLU A 284 -5.93 4.91 -13.68
N ARG A 285 -5.58 3.66 -13.99
CA ARG A 285 -4.17 3.27 -14.24
C ARG A 285 -3.58 3.97 -15.46
N LYS A 286 -4.35 4.12 -16.55
CA LYS A 286 -3.90 4.85 -17.74
C LYS A 286 -3.77 6.34 -17.47
N LEU A 287 -4.73 6.96 -16.78
CA LEU A 287 -4.69 8.39 -16.43
C LEU A 287 -3.52 8.76 -15.51
N LYS A 288 -2.99 7.80 -14.73
CA LYS A 288 -1.78 8.04 -13.91
C LYS A 288 -0.52 8.30 -14.74
N LEU A 289 -0.48 7.87 -16.01
CA LEU A 289 0.67 8.11 -16.89
C LEU A 289 0.76 9.59 -17.26
N PRO A 290 1.98 10.18 -17.32
CA PRO A 290 2.16 11.62 -17.55
C PRO A 290 1.45 12.15 -18.81
N ALA A 291 1.48 11.38 -19.90
CA ALA A 291 0.89 11.76 -21.19
C ALA A 291 -0.63 12.01 -21.10
N PHE A 292 -1.35 11.28 -20.25
CA PHE A 292 -2.81 11.37 -20.15
C PHE A 292 -3.30 12.31 -19.05
N ARG A 293 -2.44 12.66 -18.07
CA ARG A 293 -2.76 13.65 -17.04
C ARG A 293 -3.04 15.03 -17.63
N GLU A 294 -2.37 15.39 -18.72
CA GLU A 294 -2.62 16.67 -19.39
C GLU A 294 -3.99 16.71 -20.06
N ILE A 295 -4.44 15.59 -20.64
CA ILE A 295 -5.74 15.47 -21.28
C ILE A 295 -6.84 15.69 -20.24
N GLU A 296 -6.73 15.05 -19.07
CA GLU A 296 -7.68 15.22 -17.98
C GLU A 296 -7.75 16.67 -17.44
N LYS A 297 -6.61 17.37 -17.43
CA LYS A 297 -6.54 18.76 -16.96
C LYS A 297 -7.09 19.77 -17.98
N LYS A 298 -6.87 19.52 -19.27
CA LYS A 298 -7.27 20.43 -20.36
C LYS A 298 -8.67 20.15 -20.89
N GLY A 299 -9.20 18.95 -20.65
CA GLY A 299 -10.51 18.54 -21.12
C GLY A 299 -11.62 19.39 -20.51
N LYS A 300 -12.51 19.87 -21.39
CA LYS A 300 -13.69 20.64 -21.03
C LYS A 300 -14.90 19.71 -20.93
N LEU A 301 -15.82 20.03 -20.03
CA LEU A 301 -17.12 19.36 -19.99
C LEU A 301 -18.03 19.90 -21.10
N PRO A 302 -19.09 19.16 -21.49
CA PRO A 302 -20.06 19.60 -22.49
C PRO A 302 -20.65 20.97 -22.15
N GLU A 303 -20.95 21.78 -23.16
CA GLU A 303 -21.42 23.17 -22.96
C GLU A 303 -22.72 23.24 -22.16
N ASN A 304 -23.60 22.26 -22.33
CA ASN A 304 -24.86 22.12 -21.60
C ASN A 304 -24.70 21.61 -20.15
N THR A 305 -23.48 21.40 -19.66
CA THR A 305 -23.25 20.97 -18.27
C THR A 305 -23.69 22.07 -17.30
N PRO A 306 -24.63 21.80 -16.37
CA PRO A 306 -25.05 22.78 -15.37
C PRO A 306 -23.89 23.24 -14.47
N GLU A 307 -23.97 24.48 -13.99
CA GLU A 307 -22.89 25.11 -13.23
C GLU A 307 -22.58 24.40 -11.89
N ASP A 308 -23.58 23.82 -11.25
CA ASP A 308 -23.39 23.04 -10.02
C ASP A 308 -22.62 21.74 -10.28
N TRP A 309 -22.81 21.13 -11.45
CA TRP A 309 -22.06 19.97 -11.90
C TRP A 309 -20.64 20.32 -12.33
N ARG A 310 -20.41 21.47 -12.96
CA ARG A 310 -19.04 21.96 -13.25
C ARG A 310 -18.24 22.11 -11.97
N LYS A 311 -18.78 22.84 -10.97
CA LYS A 311 -18.16 22.99 -9.64
C LYS A 311 -17.99 21.66 -8.92
N PHE A 312 -18.93 20.74 -9.09
CA PHE A 312 -18.81 19.41 -8.51
C PHE A 312 -17.63 18.64 -9.11
N PHE A 313 -17.32 18.80 -10.41
CA PHE A 313 -16.27 18.07 -11.12
C PHE A 313 -14.88 18.72 -11.12
N GLU A 314 -14.80 20.02 -10.86
CA GLU A 314 -13.55 20.70 -10.47
C GLU A 314 -12.95 20.11 -9.18
#